data_AF-A0A0N1NW70-F1
#
_entry.id   AF-A0A0N1NW70-F1
#
_cell.length_a   1.000
_cell.length_b   1.000
_cell.length_c   1.000
_cell.angle_alpha   90.00
_cell.angle_beta   90.00
_cell.angle_gamma   90.00
#
_symmetry.space_group_name_H-M   'P 1'
#
loop_
_entity.id
_entity.type
_entity.pdbx_description
1 polymer ?
#
loop_
_entity_poly.entity_id
_entity_poly.type
_entity_poly.pdbx_seq_one_letter_code
_entity_poly.pdbx_strand_id
1 'polypeptide(L)'
;MAQVSDIIVYGDDQTDHRIIKSVAERAAKVQRQWRREIEATGQSPETYNTFVLTEPFDVIEESYPHLVALDSHGCATGEVLDFLLQERREMCEMSKASEFSCGVFQGPTPDECMSESDKTSQFDVYVEASDHASMPEESLLQARMTQLEDGQIDGPIRLAFPSSGSILPPSWSQAEVDGIFSMCRWLYTLTHRRRRTTGPDRDDDGDIEMSEIDPRPFRVLLHCADGYTETSMLAVAYFMYAEGLPVHEAWVKLHTDKGRNFFAYPSDVALLTSMQARLLRESPALSHRRTSIPKSPAWLAKLDAACRVESCPTCIWQPDTRQQP
;
A
#
# COMPACT_ATOMS: atom_id res chain seq x y z
N MET A 1 13.47 21.02 -2.10
CA MET A 1 13.50 22.49 -2.27
C MET A 1 12.33 23.03 -1.46
N ALA A 2 12.56 23.77 -0.38
CA ALA A 2 11.45 24.34 0.38
C ALA A 2 10.87 25.50 -0.45
N GLN A 3 9.63 25.37 -0.91
CA GLN A 3 8.91 26.48 -1.52
C GLN A 3 8.56 27.46 -0.41
N VAL A 4 9.13 28.67 -0.47
CA VAL A 4 8.78 29.73 0.48
C VAL A 4 7.54 30.43 -0.07
N SER A 5 6.50 30.57 0.73
CA SER A 5 5.26 31.28 0.40
C SER A 5 4.97 32.36 1.44
N ASP A 6 3.93 33.15 1.23
CA ASP A 6 3.31 33.90 2.34
C ASP A 6 2.82 32.91 3.41
N ILE A 7 3.01 33.27 4.68
CA ILE A 7 2.65 32.43 5.83
C ILE A 7 1.67 33.22 6.70
N ILE A 8 0.56 32.59 7.08
CA ILE A 8 -0.36 33.12 8.08
C ILE A 8 -0.24 32.23 9.31
N VAL A 9 0.01 32.83 10.48
CA VAL A 9 0.07 32.13 11.76
C VAL A 9 -1.16 32.49 12.56
N TYR A 10 -1.88 31.47 13.01
CA TYR A 10 -3.10 31.56 13.81
C TYR A 10 -3.02 30.58 14.99
N GLY A 11 -3.99 30.63 15.91
CA GLY A 11 -4.10 29.73 17.04
C GLY A 11 -5.56 29.53 17.46
N ASP A 12 -5.80 28.52 18.27
CA ASP A 12 -7.10 28.29 18.92
C ASP A 12 -7.37 29.32 20.03
N ASP A 13 -8.54 29.23 20.66
CA ASP A 13 -8.98 30.10 21.74
C ASP A 13 -8.14 29.95 23.04
N GLN A 14 -7.50 28.80 23.22
CA GLN A 14 -6.66 28.49 24.39
C GLN A 14 -5.20 28.93 24.22
N THR A 15 -4.76 29.19 22.98
CA THR A 15 -3.36 29.53 22.69
C THR A 15 -3.06 31.00 23.00
N ASP A 16 -2.12 31.24 23.91
CA ASP A 16 -1.64 32.59 24.22
C ASP A 16 -1.05 33.27 22.98
N HIS A 17 -1.52 34.48 22.65
CA HIS A 17 -1.03 35.31 21.54
C HIS A 17 0.50 35.51 21.53
N ARG A 18 1.16 35.43 22.69
CA ARG A 18 2.64 35.49 22.79
C ARG A 18 3.30 34.31 22.08
N ILE A 19 2.68 33.12 22.12
CA ILE A 19 3.17 31.91 21.44
C ILE A 19 2.98 32.07 19.94
N ILE A 20 1.78 32.49 19.50
CA ILE A 20 1.47 32.74 18.07
C ILE A 20 2.46 33.74 17.48
N LYS A 21 2.69 34.86 18.18
CA LYS A 21 3.66 35.87 17.79
C LYS A 21 5.09 35.32 17.73
N SER A 22 5.49 34.53 18.72
CA SER A 22 6.82 33.91 18.74
C SER A 22 7.04 32.98 17.55
N VAL A 23 6.03 32.17 17.18
CA VAL A 23 6.06 31.30 16.00
C VAL A 23 6.20 32.13 14.73
N ALA A 24 5.39 33.19 14.58
CA ALA A 24 5.45 34.08 13.43
C ALA A 24 6.79 34.81 13.30
N GLU A 25 7.37 35.27 14.41
CA GLU A 25 8.70 35.90 14.40
C GLU A 25 9.80 34.93 13.96
N ARG A 26 9.70 33.64 14.36
CA ARG A 26 10.63 32.60 13.90
C ARG A 26 10.45 32.32 12.41
N ALA A 27 9.22 32.17 11.93
CA ALA A 27 8.93 31.97 10.50
C ALA A 27 9.46 33.14 9.66
N ALA A 28 9.17 34.37 10.07
CA ALA A 28 9.66 35.58 9.40
C ALA A 28 11.19 35.72 9.41
N LYS A 29 11.85 35.23 10.47
CA LYS A 29 13.32 35.19 10.54
C LYS A 29 13.89 34.20 9.53
N VAL A 30 13.29 33.01 9.41
CA VAL A 30 13.70 31.99 8.42
C VAL A 30 13.49 32.49 7.00
N GLN A 31 12.32 33.08 6.68
CA GLN A 31 12.06 33.69 5.38
C GLN A 31 13.11 34.75 5.01
N ARG A 32 13.49 35.62 5.97
CA ARG A 32 14.53 36.64 5.75
C ARG A 32 15.92 36.05 5.55
N GLN A 33 16.28 34.99 6.27
CA GLN A 33 17.56 34.33 6.10
C GLN A 33 17.65 33.66 4.72
N TRP A 34 16.63 32.89 4.34
CA TRP A 34 16.54 32.25 3.03
C TRP A 34 16.64 33.27 1.89
N ARG A 35 15.97 34.42 2.03
CA ARG A 35 16.07 35.52 1.08
C ARG A 35 17.53 35.97 0.87
N ARG A 36 18.26 36.22 1.96
CA ARG A 36 19.66 36.66 1.91
C ARG A 36 20.56 35.62 1.24
N GLU A 37 20.30 34.34 1.48
CA GLU A 37 21.06 33.24 0.86
C GLU A 37 20.82 33.21 -0.67
N ILE A 38 19.58 33.37 -1.12
CA ILE A 38 19.25 33.47 -2.56
C ILE A 38 19.87 34.74 -3.18
N GLU A 39 19.75 35.89 -2.52
CA GLU A 39 20.38 37.14 -2.97
C GLU A 39 21.90 37.00 -3.12
N ALA A 40 22.55 36.29 -2.19
CA ALA A 40 23.99 36.02 -2.25
C ALA A 40 24.39 35.14 -3.44
N THR A 41 23.48 34.31 -3.98
CA THR A 41 23.70 33.54 -5.22
C THR A 41 23.46 34.35 -6.50
N GLY A 42 23.14 35.64 -6.39
CA GLY A 42 22.91 36.54 -7.52
C GLY A 42 21.50 36.48 -8.10
N GLN A 43 20.58 35.79 -7.42
CA GLN A 43 19.16 35.74 -7.78
C GLN A 43 18.39 36.88 -7.09
N SER A 44 17.27 37.31 -7.67
CA SER A 44 16.34 38.28 -7.05
C SER A 44 15.12 37.54 -6.52
N PRO A 45 15.08 37.20 -5.23
CA PRO A 45 13.95 36.46 -4.64
C PRO A 45 12.70 37.32 -4.53
N GLU A 46 11.54 36.68 -4.67
CA GLU A 46 10.25 37.29 -4.39
C GLU A 46 10.11 37.65 -2.89
N THR A 47 9.26 38.65 -2.61
CA THR A 47 9.02 39.11 -1.25
C THR A 47 7.84 38.38 -0.62
N TYR A 48 8.14 37.40 0.23
CA TYR A 48 7.15 36.76 1.09
C TYR A 48 7.02 37.47 2.45
N ASN A 49 5.82 37.40 3.00
CA ASN A 49 5.41 38.00 4.25
C ASN A 49 4.95 36.91 5.24
N THR A 50 5.02 37.25 6.53
CA THR A 50 4.38 36.48 7.60
C THR A 50 3.33 37.35 8.25
N PHE A 51 2.09 36.88 8.28
CA PHE A 51 0.96 37.53 8.91
C PHE A 51 0.59 36.79 10.20
N VAL A 52 0.02 37.53 11.16
CA VAL A 52 -0.52 36.97 12.40
C VAL A 52 -2.00 37.27 12.41
N LEU A 53 -2.80 36.22 12.54
CA LEU A 53 -4.23 36.34 12.78
C LEU A 53 -4.46 36.63 14.27
N THR A 54 -5.28 37.64 14.57
CA THR A 54 -5.60 38.02 15.95
C THR A 54 -6.83 37.33 16.50
N GLU A 55 -7.76 36.97 15.62
CA GLU A 55 -8.96 36.21 15.94
C GLU A 55 -8.63 34.72 16.18
N PRO A 56 -9.39 34.00 17.01
CA PRO A 56 -9.28 32.55 17.14
C PRO A 56 -9.63 31.83 15.84
N PHE A 57 -9.05 30.65 15.65
CA PHE A 57 -9.29 29.81 14.48
C PHE A 57 -10.78 29.47 14.26
N ASP A 58 -11.52 29.17 15.32
CA ASP A 58 -12.94 28.79 15.26
C ASP A 58 -13.80 29.86 14.55
N VAL A 59 -13.45 31.14 14.67
CA VAL A 59 -14.15 32.23 13.99
C VAL A 59 -13.97 32.13 12.47
N ILE A 60 -12.79 31.74 11.99
CA ILE A 60 -12.54 31.51 10.56
C ILE A 60 -13.28 30.27 10.09
N GLU A 61 -13.21 29.19 10.86
CA GLU A 61 -13.90 27.94 10.57
C GLU A 61 -15.41 28.16 10.38
N GLU A 62 -16.04 28.93 11.25
CA GLU A 62 -17.47 29.26 11.15
C GLU A 62 -17.78 30.28 10.04
N SER A 63 -16.98 31.34 9.92
CA SER A 63 -17.30 32.47 9.04
C SER A 63 -16.83 32.30 7.59
N TYR A 64 -15.76 31.53 7.39
CA TYR A 64 -15.08 31.35 6.10
C TYR A 64 -14.70 29.88 5.85
N PRO A 65 -15.65 28.94 5.87
CA PRO A 65 -15.37 27.50 5.72
C PRO A 65 -14.64 27.16 4.41
N HIS A 66 -14.92 27.90 3.33
CA HIS A 66 -14.28 27.78 2.02
C HIS A 66 -12.78 28.15 1.97
N LEU A 67 -12.18 28.60 3.09
CA LEU A 67 -10.74 28.84 3.21
C LEU A 67 -10.05 27.81 4.12
N VAL A 68 -10.82 26.93 4.76
CA VAL A 68 -10.33 25.99 5.77
C VAL A 68 -10.27 24.59 5.18
N ALA A 69 -9.08 24.06 4.96
CA ALA A 69 -8.88 22.70 4.44
C ALA A 69 -9.01 21.62 5.53
N LEU A 70 -8.57 21.94 6.76
CA LEU A 70 -8.61 21.07 7.92
C LEU A 70 -9.36 21.78 9.06
N ASP A 71 -10.29 21.07 9.67
CA ASP A 71 -11.05 21.59 10.80
C ASP A 71 -10.23 21.62 12.11
N SER A 72 -10.84 22.15 13.16
CA SER A 72 -10.28 22.21 14.52
C SER A 72 -10.01 20.82 15.13
N HIS A 73 -10.60 19.75 14.57
CA HIS A 73 -10.35 18.36 14.92
C HIS A 73 -9.25 17.70 14.08
N GLY A 74 -8.70 18.40 13.08
CA GLY A 74 -7.70 17.89 12.15
C GLY A 74 -8.29 17.03 11.02
N CYS A 75 -9.60 17.03 10.83
CA CYS A 75 -10.29 16.34 9.75
C CYS A 75 -10.41 17.24 8.52
N ALA A 76 -10.36 16.66 7.33
CA ALA A 76 -10.55 17.40 6.09
C ALA A 76 -12.01 17.88 5.96
N THR A 77 -12.20 19.18 5.73
CA THR A 77 -13.54 19.79 5.61
C THR A 77 -14.22 19.47 4.27
N GLY A 78 -13.42 19.26 3.21
CA GLY A 78 -13.89 19.11 1.84
C GLY A 78 -14.27 20.43 1.14
N GLU A 79 -14.16 21.56 1.83
CA GLU A 79 -14.54 22.89 1.33
C GLU A 79 -13.43 23.55 0.48
N VAL A 80 -12.17 23.16 0.72
CA VAL A 80 -11.00 23.60 -0.03
C VAL A 80 -10.44 22.43 -0.82
N LEU A 81 -10.12 22.66 -2.09
CA LEU A 81 -9.42 21.69 -2.92
C LEU A 81 -7.95 21.58 -2.48
N ASP A 82 -7.66 20.57 -1.67
CA ASP A 82 -6.28 20.16 -1.39
C ASP A 82 -5.86 19.13 -2.44
N PHE A 83 -5.02 19.56 -3.39
CA PHE A 83 -4.54 18.70 -4.48
C PHE A 83 -3.81 17.45 -3.97
N LEU A 84 -3.09 17.52 -2.85
CA LEU A 84 -2.34 16.38 -2.33
C LEU A 84 -3.28 15.37 -1.66
N LEU A 85 -4.25 15.85 -0.90
CA LEU A 85 -5.28 14.99 -0.32
C LEU A 85 -6.18 14.38 -1.40
N GLN A 86 -6.55 15.16 -2.42
CA GLN A 86 -7.32 14.67 -3.55
C GLN A 86 -6.53 13.62 -4.35
N GLU A 87 -5.27 13.88 -4.70
CA GLU A 87 -4.40 12.93 -5.39
C GLU A 87 -4.29 11.63 -4.58
N ARG A 88 -4.03 11.71 -3.28
CA ARG A 88 -3.98 10.53 -2.39
C ARG A 88 -5.31 9.77 -2.39
N ARG A 89 -6.44 10.47 -2.32
CA ARG A 89 -7.77 9.84 -2.34
C ARG A 89 -8.02 9.13 -3.67
N GLU A 90 -7.76 9.79 -4.79
CA GLU A 90 -7.93 9.21 -6.13
C GLU A 90 -7.00 7.99 -6.33
N MET A 91 -5.76 8.07 -5.83
CA MET A 91 -4.82 6.94 -5.82
C MET A 91 -5.36 5.75 -5.01
N CYS A 92 -5.83 5.99 -3.78
CA CYS A 92 -6.41 4.96 -2.92
C CYS A 92 -7.72 4.37 -3.48
N GLU A 93 -8.56 5.20 -4.10
CA GLU A 93 -9.79 4.73 -4.76
C GLU A 93 -9.47 3.85 -5.97
N MET A 94 -8.46 4.22 -6.77
CA MET A 94 -7.99 3.43 -7.91
C MET A 94 -7.39 2.08 -7.50
N SER A 95 -6.77 2.01 -6.32
CA SER A 95 -6.11 0.82 -5.80
C SER A 95 -6.90 0.11 -4.71
N LYS A 96 -8.20 0.39 -4.59
CA LYS A 96 -9.04 -0.12 -3.51
C LYS A 96 -8.85 -1.62 -3.29
N ALA A 97 -8.66 -1.98 -2.02
CA ALA A 97 -8.38 -3.34 -1.59
C ALA A 97 -9.33 -4.35 -2.24
N SER A 98 -8.80 -5.21 -3.08
CA SER A 98 -9.60 -6.29 -3.66
C SER A 98 -8.73 -7.50 -4.02
N GLU A 99 -9.40 -8.63 -4.17
CA GLU A 99 -8.77 -9.94 -4.28
C GLU A 99 -8.08 -10.08 -5.64
N PHE A 100 -6.87 -10.65 -5.67
CA PHE A 100 -6.18 -11.01 -6.91
C PHE A 100 -5.86 -12.50 -6.99
N SER A 101 -5.84 -13.19 -5.84
CA SER A 101 -5.68 -14.64 -5.70
C SER A 101 -6.45 -15.09 -4.46
N CYS A 102 -6.80 -16.37 -4.38
CA CYS A 102 -7.63 -16.93 -3.30
C CYS A 102 -7.15 -16.46 -1.92
N GLY A 103 -7.99 -15.69 -1.21
CA GLY A 103 -7.74 -15.18 0.14
C GLY A 103 -6.68 -14.07 0.23
N VAL A 104 -6.12 -13.59 -0.89
CA VAL A 104 -5.08 -12.55 -0.91
C VAL A 104 -5.55 -11.31 -1.66
N PHE A 105 -5.50 -10.19 -0.95
CA PHE A 105 -5.96 -8.89 -1.35
C PHE A 105 -4.76 -7.94 -1.45
N GLN A 106 -4.85 -6.96 -2.35
CA GLN A 106 -3.87 -5.88 -2.48
C GLN A 106 -4.62 -4.55 -2.43
N GLY A 107 -4.12 -3.59 -1.65
CA GLY A 107 -4.71 -2.24 -1.59
C GLY A 107 -3.97 -1.30 -0.64
N PRO A 108 -4.47 -0.06 -0.48
CA PRO A 108 -3.80 0.97 0.31
C PRO A 108 -3.80 0.62 1.80
N THR A 109 -2.84 1.19 2.54
CA THR A 109 -2.81 1.11 4.00
C THR A 109 -4.12 1.65 4.55
N PRO A 110 -4.87 0.86 5.35
CA PRO A 110 -6.11 1.33 5.96
C PRO A 110 -5.82 2.54 6.85
N ASP A 111 -6.37 3.69 6.49
CA ASP A 111 -6.18 4.95 7.20
C ASP A 111 -7.44 5.25 8.00
N GLU A 112 -7.31 5.55 9.30
CA GLU A 112 -8.46 5.83 10.18
C GLU A 112 -9.23 7.08 9.75
N CYS A 113 -8.57 7.99 9.02
CA CYS A 113 -9.15 9.22 8.48
C CYS A 113 -9.99 9.00 7.21
N MET A 114 -9.78 7.88 6.49
CA MET A 114 -10.40 7.62 5.19
C MET A 114 -11.69 6.78 5.35
N SER A 115 -12.74 7.40 5.92
CA SER A 115 -14.15 6.95 5.92
C SER A 115 -14.52 5.62 6.62
N GLU A 116 -15.63 5.64 7.36
CA GLU A 116 -16.20 4.49 8.08
C GLU A 116 -16.65 3.32 7.19
N SER A 117 -16.73 3.51 5.86
CA SER A 117 -17.23 2.50 4.92
C SER A 117 -16.29 1.31 4.68
N ASP A 118 -15.01 1.39 5.08
CA ASP A 118 -14.04 0.30 4.90
C ASP A 118 -13.87 -0.59 6.15
N LYS A 119 -14.67 -0.37 7.21
CA LYS A 119 -14.77 -1.26 8.38
C LYS A 119 -15.23 -2.69 8.03
N THR A 120 -15.68 -2.93 6.80
CA THR A 120 -16.25 -4.22 6.35
C THR A 120 -15.23 -5.26 5.90
N SER A 121 -13.94 -4.93 5.80
CA SER A 121 -12.88 -5.90 5.44
C SER A 121 -11.86 -6.07 6.56
N GLN A 122 -12.26 -6.67 7.68
CA GLN A 122 -11.29 -7.13 8.68
C GLN A 122 -10.51 -8.32 8.11
N PHE A 123 -9.29 -8.05 7.64
CA PHE A 123 -8.31 -9.07 7.25
C PHE A 123 -7.72 -9.73 8.50
N ASP A 124 -7.40 -11.02 8.40
CA ASP A 124 -6.77 -11.76 9.49
C ASP A 124 -5.26 -11.45 9.56
N VAL A 125 -4.66 -11.11 8.41
CA VAL A 125 -3.24 -10.75 8.28
C VAL A 125 -3.07 -9.49 7.43
N TYR A 126 -2.21 -8.59 7.88
CA TYR A 126 -1.71 -7.43 7.14
C TYR A 126 -0.21 -7.61 6.88
N VAL A 127 0.18 -7.46 5.62
CA VAL A 127 1.58 -7.44 5.20
C VAL A 127 1.88 -6.06 4.61
N GLU A 128 2.62 -5.26 5.37
CA GLU A 128 3.07 -3.94 4.96
C GLU A 128 4.34 -4.07 4.11
N ALA A 129 4.32 -3.53 2.89
CA ALA A 129 5.52 -3.38 2.07
C ALA A 129 6.24 -2.09 2.48
N SER A 130 7.49 -2.19 2.93
CA SER A 130 8.25 -1.05 3.47
C SER A 130 9.74 -1.12 3.11
N ASP A 131 10.33 0.04 2.80
CA ASP A 131 11.78 0.19 2.55
C ASP A 131 12.66 -0.19 3.75
N HIS A 132 12.10 -0.14 4.96
CA HIS A 132 12.81 -0.45 6.21
C HIS A 132 12.64 -1.91 6.66
N ALA A 133 11.83 -2.70 5.96
CA ALA A 133 11.58 -4.08 6.32
C ALA A 133 12.75 -4.99 5.94
N SER A 134 13.07 -5.95 6.81
CA SER A 134 13.93 -7.08 6.49
C SER A 134 13.12 -8.26 5.99
N MET A 135 13.77 -9.20 5.32
CA MET A 135 13.13 -10.47 4.95
C MET A 135 12.63 -11.22 6.19
N PRO A 136 11.35 -11.67 6.22
CA PRO A 136 10.84 -12.47 7.32
C PRO A 136 11.58 -13.80 7.44
N GLU A 137 12.03 -14.13 8.65
CA GLU A 137 12.60 -15.45 8.93
C GLU A 137 11.51 -16.53 8.94
N GLU A 138 11.86 -17.76 8.54
CA GLU A 138 10.94 -18.90 8.53
C GLU A 138 10.38 -19.22 9.93
N SER A 139 11.20 -19.01 10.97
CA SER A 139 10.81 -19.16 12.38
C SER A 139 9.66 -18.23 12.78
N LEU A 140 9.70 -16.97 12.33
CA LEU A 140 8.67 -15.96 12.56
C LEU A 140 7.38 -16.34 11.83
N LEU A 141 7.48 -16.72 10.55
CA LEU A 141 6.33 -17.14 9.75
C LEU A 141 5.63 -18.36 10.37
N GLN A 142 6.40 -19.34 10.85
CA GLN A 142 5.86 -20.51 11.53
C GLN A 142 5.17 -20.14 12.86
N ALA A 143 5.79 -19.26 13.66
CA ALA A 143 5.19 -18.79 14.91
C ALA A 143 3.86 -18.07 14.66
N ARG A 144 3.78 -17.22 13.62
CA ARG A 144 2.53 -16.54 13.23
C ARG A 144 1.46 -17.51 12.72
N MET A 145 1.85 -18.56 12.00
CA MET A 145 0.92 -19.60 11.57
C MET A 145 0.29 -20.32 12.77
N THR A 146 1.10 -20.71 13.75
CA THR A 146 0.61 -21.36 14.98
C THR A 146 -0.30 -20.44 15.79
N GLN A 147 0.03 -19.15 15.90
CA GLN A 147 -0.85 -18.16 16.55
C GLN A 147 -2.23 -18.05 15.89
N LEU A 148 -2.30 -18.10 14.56
CA LEU A 148 -3.57 -18.09 13.80
C LEU A 148 -4.36 -19.38 13.99
N GLU A 149 -3.68 -20.51 14.11
CA GLU A 149 -4.29 -21.83 14.31
C GLU A 149 -4.84 -22.01 15.73
N ASP A 150 -4.12 -21.55 16.75
CA ASP A 150 -4.49 -21.70 18.16
C ASP A 150 -5.56 -20.69 18.61
N GLY A 151 -5.92 -19.72 17.76
CA GLY A 151 -6.95 -18.72 18.05
C GLY A 151 -6.58 -17.76 19.18
N GLN A 152 -5.30 -17.68 19.57
CA GLN A 152 -4.81 -16.89 20.70
C GLN A 152 -4.63 -15.40 20.40
N ILE A 153 -5.37 -14.82 19.45
CA ILE A 153 -5.08 -13.47 18.95
C ILE A 153 -6.15 -12.44 19.32
N ASP A 154 -5.74 -11.43 20.08
CA ASP A 154 -6.49 -10.18 20.32
C ASP A 154 -6.29 -9.19 19.14
N GLY A 155 -6.56 -9.63 17.90
CA GLY A 155 -6.51 -8.77 16.70
C GLY A 155 -5.85 -9.42 15.47
N PRO A 156 -5.60 -8.63 14.40
CA PRO A 156 -4.99 -9.14 13.19
C PRO A 156 -3.46 -9.24 13.29
N ILE A 157 -2.86 -10.23 12.62
CA ILE A 157 -1.40 -10.33 12.54
C ILE A 157 -0.87 -9.26 11.59
N ARG A 158 0.17 -8.54 12.03
CA ARG A 158 0.88 -7.56 11.21
C ARG A 158 2.31 -8.03 10.95
N LEU A 159 2.69 -8.02 9.67
CA LEU A 159 4.01 -8.36 9.18
C LEU A 159 4.51 -7.25 8.28
N ALA A 160 5.82 -7.12 8.15
CA ALA A 160 6.45 -6.25 7.18
C ALA A 160 7.21 -7.11 6.16
N PHE A 161 7.32 -6.61 4.93
CA PHE A 161 8.05 -7.23 3.84
C PHE A 161 8.80 -6.14 3.05
N PRO A 162 9.99 -6.42 2.50
CA PRO A 162 10.72 -5.43 1.70
C PRO A 162 9.89 -4.91 0.54
N SER A 163 9.86 -3.58 0.39
CA SER A 163 9.16 -2.89 -0.70
C SER A 163 9.70 -3.27 -2.08
N SER A 164 8.85 -3.15 -3.10
CA SER A 164 9.26 -3.19 -4.51
C SER A 164 10.41 -2.21 -4.75
N GLY A 165 11.46 -2.65 -5.43
CA GLY A 165 12.62 -1.82 -5.74
C GLY A 165 13.70 -1.76 -4.65
N SER A 166 13.42 -2.20 -3.41
CA SER A 166 14.42 -2.19 -2.32
C SER A 166 15.53 -3.24 -2.49
N ILE A 167 15.23 -4.35 -3.19
CA ILE A 167 16.19 -5.44 -3.44
C ILE A 167 16.89 -5.20 -4.77
N LEU A 168 18.11 -4.67 -4.71
CA LEU A 168 18.85 -4.24 -5.89
C LEU A 168 19.83 -5.31 -6.41
N PRO A 169 19.93 -5.51 -7.74
CA PRO A 169 21.04 -6.25 -8.34
C PRO A 169 22.38 -5.49 -8.22
N PRO A 170 23.54 -6.17 -8.16
CA PRO A 170 23.77 -7.62 -8.17
C PRO A 170 23.74 -8.26 -6.77
N SER A 171 23.33 -7.49 -5.76
CA SER A 171 23.49 -7.79 -4.34
C SER A 171 22.44 -8.73 -3.73
N TRP A 172 21.45 -9.20 -4.50
CA TRP A 172 20.49 -10.14 -3.94
C TRP A 172 21.19 -11.44 -3.51
N SER A 173 21.06 -11.75 -2.25
CA SER A 173 21.54 -12.95 -1.59
C SER A 173 20.61 -14.12 -1.85
N GLN A 174 21.11 -15.35 -1.70
CA GLN A 174 20.24 -16.53 -1.68
C GLN A 174 19.20 -16.43 -0.55
N ALA A 175 19.57 -15.79 0.57
CA ALA A 175 18.67 -15.57 1.69
C ALA A 175 17.46 -14.70 1.34
N GLU A 176 17.61 -13.67 0.49
CA GLU A 176 16.46 -12.89 0.01
C GLU A 176 15.55 -13.69 -0.90
N VAL A 177 16.12 -14.48 -1.82
CA VAL A 177 15.34 -15.37 -2.69
C VAL A 177 14.60 -16.44 -1.87
N ASP A 178 15.27 -17.00 -0.86
CA ASP A 178 14.68 -17.93 0.10
C ASP A 178 13.54 -17.27 0.90
N GLY A 179 13.74 -16.04 1.38
CA GLY A 179 12.73 -15.27 2.11
C GLY A 179 11.48 -14.99 1.28
N ILE A 180 11.64 -14.54 0.02
CA ILE A 180 10.53 -14.31 -0.91
C ILE A 180 9.76 -15.60 -1.14
N PHE A 181 10.47 -16.71 -1.35
CA PHE A 181 9.87 -18.01 -1.55
C PHE A 181 9.09 -18.48 -0.30
N SER A 182 9.70 -18.40 0.87
CA SER A 182 9.09 -18.76 2.16
C SER A 182 7.83 -17.94 2.43
N MET A 183 7.86 -16.65 2.13
CA MET A 183 6.68 -15.78 2.22
C MET A 183 5.57 -16.23 1.27
N CYS A 184 5.87 -16.50 0.00
CA CYS A 184 4.88 -16.98 -0.98
C CYS A 184 4.25 -18.31 -0.55
N ARG A 185 5.07 -19.25 -0.07
CA ARG A 185 4.62 -20.54 0.45
C ARG A 185 3.74 -20.38 1.69
N TRP A 186 4.13 -19.49 2.60
CA TRP A 186 3.38 -19.19 3.82
C TRP A 186 2.01 -18.61 3.50
N LEU A 187 1.95 -17.58 2.64
CA LEU A 187 0.70 -16.97 2.16
C LEU A 187 -0.23 -17.99 1.51
N TYR A 188 0.30 -18.85 0.63
CA TYR A 188 -0.49 -19.89 -0.02
C TYR A 188 -1.04 -20.90 0.98
N THR A 189 -0.18 -21.38 1.88
CA THR A 189 -0.57 -22.33 2.92
C THR A 189 -1.65 -21.74 3.81
N LEU A 190 -1.53 -20.48 4.18
CA LEU A 190 -2.48 -19.76 5.02
C LEU A 190 -3.86 -19.63 4.34
N THR A 191 -3.88 -19.26 3.07
CA THR A 191 -5.11 -18.92 2.32
C THR A 191 -5.82 -20.13 1.73
N HIS A 192 -5.11 -21.25 1.50
CA HIS A 192 -5.69 -22.46 0.93
C HIS A 192 -5.98 -23.53 1.99
N ARG A 193 -5.60 -23.29 3.25
CA ARG A 193 -6.02 -24.13 4.38
C ARG A 193 -7.38 -23.70 4.89
N ARG A 194 -8.21 -24.70 5.21
CA ARG A 194 -9.46 -24.50 5.96
C ARG A 194 -9.12 -24.23 7.42
N ARG A 195 -9.66 -23.15 7.98
CA ARG A 195 -9.55 -22.85 9.41
C ARG A 195 -10.10 -24.03 10.23
N ARG A 196 -9.33 -24.52 11.20
CA ARG A 196 -9.82 -25.51 12.16
C ARG A 196 -10.68 -24.75 13.18
N THR A 197 -11.96 -25.07 13.25
CA THR A 197 -12.82 -24.59 14.34
C THR A 197 -12.47 -25.37 15.59
N THR A 198 -11.98 -24.69 16.63
CA THR A 198 -12.16 -25.17 18.01
C THR A 198 -13.67 -25.11 18.27
N GLY A 199 -14.35 -26.24 18.16
CA GLY A 199 -15.74 -26.35 18.59
C GLY A 199 -15.85 -26.11 20.10
N PRO A 200 -17.00 -25.63 20.60
CA PRO A 200 -17.18 -25.35 22.02
C PRO A 200 -17.00 -26.63 22.84
N ASP A 201 -16.43 -26.48 24.04
CA ASP A 201 -16.52 -27.49 25.08
C ASP A 201 -17.99 -27.89 25.24
N ARG A 202 -18.24 -29.20 25.29
CA ARG A 202 -19.57 -29.76 25.54
C ARG A 202 -20.09 -29.20 26.86
N ASP A 203 -21.28 -28.62 26.84
CA ASP A 203 -22.07 -28.40 28.03
C ASP A 203 -22.62 -29.74 28.56
N ASP A 204 -23.01 -29.72 29.83
CA ASP A 204 -23.43 -30.88 30.62
C ASP A 204 -24.83 -31.41 30.22
N ASP A 205 -25.51 -30.76 29.26
CA ASP A 205 -26.85 -31.11 28.76
C ASP A 205 -26.86 -31.65 27.32
N GLY A 206 -25.77 -31.55 26.55
CA GLY A 206 -25.54 -32.37 25.35
C GLY A 206 -26.27 -31.90 24.08
N ASP A 207 -26.77 -30.67 24.05
CA ASP A 207 -27.41 -30.09 22.87
C ASP A 207 -26.42 -29.16 22.13
N ILE A 208 -25.97 -29.59 20.94
CA ILE A 208 -25.07 -28.79 20.10
C ILE A 208 -25.89 -27.72 19.35
N GLU A 209 -25.76 -26.44 19.71
CA GLU A 209 -26.17 -25.36 18.81
C GLU A 209 -25.32 -25.40 17.53
N MET A 210 -25.94 -25.79 16.40
CA MET A 210 -25.33 -25.69 15.06
C MET A 210 -25.23 -24.22 14.64
N SER A 211 -24.19 -23.52 15.10
CA SER A 211 -23.64 -22.41 14.33
C SER A 211 -22.73 -23.00 13.25
N GLU A 212 -23.28 -23.20 12.04
CA GLU A 212 -22.52 -23.50 10.83
C GLU A 212 -21.59 -22.32 10.50
N ILE A 213 -20.48 -22.19 11.23
CA ILE A 213 -19.41 -21.27 10.87
C ILE A 213 -18.59 -21.98 9.81
N ASP A 214 -18.93 -21.71 8.55
CA ASP A 214 -18.16 -22.16 7.40
C ASP A 214 -16.67 -21.85 7.63
N PRO A 215 -15.74 -22.81 7.51
CA PRO A 215 -14.32 -22.57 7.75
C PRO A 215 -13.77 -21.72 6.61
N ARG A 216 -13.95 -20.40 6.72
CA ARG A 216 -13.44 -19.45 5.73
C ARG A 216 -11.91 -19.53 5.70
N PRO A 217 -11.29 -19.49 4.51
CA PRO A 217 -9.84 -19.30 4.42
C PRO A 217 -9.44 -17.98 5.07
N PHE A 218 -8.21 -17.92 5.57
CA PHE A 218 -7.66 -16.69 6.11
C PHE A 218 -7.53 -15.64 4.99
N ARG A 219 -7.91 -14.40 5.30
CA ARG A 219 -7.81 -13.26 4.39
C ARG A 219 -6.56 -12.45 4.72
N VAL A 220 -5.74 -12.23 3.71
CA VAL A 220 -4.50 -11.45 3.81
C VAL A 220 -4.61 -10.17 2.99
N LEU A 221 -4.21 -9.04 3.55
CA LEU A 221 -4.02 -7.78 2.81
C LEU A 221 -2.53 -7.48 2.65
N LEU A 222 -2.06 -7.42 1.41
CA LEU A 222 -0.80 -6.77 1.05
C LEU A 222 -1.08 -5.27 0.92
N HIS A 223 -0.40 -4.43 1.70
CA HIS A 223 -0.63 -2.99 1.67
C HIS A 223 0.62 -2.14 1.69
N CYS A 224 0.46 -0.93 1.16
CA CYS A 224 1.41 0.17 1.15
C CYS A 224 0.65 1.48 1.04
N ALA A 225 1.33 2.64 1.07
CA ALA A 225 0.65 3.93 1.15
C ALA A 225 -0.38 4.16 0.01
N ASP A 226 -0.01 3.80 -1.22
CA ASP A 226 -0.86 3.92 -2.40
C ASP A 226 -1.54 2.60 -2.82
N GLY A 227 -1.17 1.48 -2.18
CA GLY A 227 -1.72 0.17 -2.44
C GLY A 227 -1.22 -0.57 -3.68
N TYR A 228 -0.33 0.01 -4.50
CA TYR A 228 0.11 -0.64 -5.73
C TYR A 228 1.58 -0.39 -6.12
N THR A 229 2.33 0.45 -5.43
CA THR A 229 3.76 0.64 -5.75
C THR A 229 4.62 -0.35 -4.97
N GLU A 230 4.69 -0.20 -3.65
CA GLU A 230 5.63 -0.97 -2.81
C GLU A 230 5.23 -2.46 -2.71
N THR A 231 3.95 -2.80 -2.89
CA THR A 231 3.45 -4.19 -2.82
C THR A 231 3.68 -4.99 -4.11
N SER A 232 4.05 -4.35 -5.21
CA SER A 232 4.07 -4.95 -6.56
C SER A 232 4.93 -6.22 -6.66
N MET A 233 6.17 -6.15 -6.18
CA MET A 233 7.10 -7.28 -6.28
C MET A 233 6.54 -8.53 -5.60
N LEU A 234 6.02 -8.40 -4.37
CA LEU A 234 5.43 -9.51 -3.63
C LEU A 234 4.14 -10.00 -4.28
N ALA A 235 3.27 -9.09 -4.75
CA ALA A 235 2.02 -9.45 -5.41
C ALA A 235 2.27 -10.29 -6.68
N VAL A 236 3.21 -9.85 -7.54
CA VAL A 236 3.59 -10.59 -8.75
C VAL A 236 4.28 -11.91 -8.40
N ALA A 237 5.22 -11.93 -7.45
CA ALA A 237 5.90 -13.16 -7.00
C ALA A 237 4.90 -14.20 -6.49
N TYR A 238 3.96 -13.79 -5.65
CA TYR A 238 2.93 -14.66 -5.10
C TYR A 238 1.98 -15.16 -6.19
N PHE A 239 1.57 -14.30 -7.13
CA PHE A 239 0.70 -14.71 -8.23
C PHE A 239 1.38 -15.74 -9.15
N MET A 240 2.67 -15.55 -9.46
CA MET A 240 3.48 -16.54 -10.17
C MET A 240 3.53 -17.88 -9.43
N TYR A 241 3.71 -17.84 -8.10
CA TYR A 241 3.79 -19.03 -7.26
C TYR A 241 2.45 -19.76 -7.17
N ALA A 242 1.34 -19.04 -6.93
CA ALA A 242 0.03 -19.62 -6.74
C ALA A 242 -0.53 -20.23 -8.04
N GLU A 243 -0.43 -19.50 -9.16
CA GLU A 243 -1.00 -19.92 -10.46
C GLU A 243 -0.02 -20.72 -11.33
N GLY A 244 1.27 -20.73 -10.97
CA GLY A 244 2.30 -21.44 -11.74
C GLY A 244 2.60 -20.79 -13.09
N LEU A 245 2.65 -19.45 -13.14
CA LEU A 245 2.82 -18.67 -14.36
C LEU A 245 4.21 -18.03 -14.45
N PRO A 246 4.83 -17.98 -15.65
CA PRO A 246 6.05 -17.22 -15.85
C PRO A 246 5.78 -15.71 -15.67
N VAL A 247 6.83 -14.93 -15.35
CA VAL A 247 6.73 -13.51 -14.98
C VAL A 247 5.89 -12.72 -15.98
N HIS A 248 6.13 -12.91 -17.27
CA HIS A 248 5.44 -12.17 -18.33
C HIS A 248 3.95 -12.49 -18.43
N GLU A 249 3.53 -13.73 -18.16
CA GLU A 249 2.11 -14.10 -18.15
C GLU A 249 1.44 -13.63 -16.86
N ALA A 250 2.12 -13.81 -15.72
CA ALA A 250 1.64 -13.30 -14.43
C ALA A 250 1.38 -11.80 -14.50
N TRP A 251 2.31 -11.04 -15.10
CA TRP A 251 2.19 -9.60 -15.31
C TRP A 251 0.93 -9.21 -16.09
N VAL A 252 0.72 -9.86 -17.24
CA VAL A 252 -0.42 -9.56 -18.11
C VAL A 252 -1.74 -9.94 -17.44
N LYS A 253 -1.84 -11.15 -16.86
CA LYS A 253 -3.08 -11.62 -16.23
C LYS A 253 -3.44 -10.85 -14.97
N LEU A 254 -2.45 -10.45 -14.16
CA LEU A 254 -2.70 -9.64 -12.97
C LEU A 254 -3.33 -8.30 -13.37
N HIS A 255 -2.86 -7.69 -14.45
CA HIS A 255 -3.43 -6.44 -14.95
C HIS A 255 -4.78 -6.62 -15.66
N THR A 256 -4.88 -7.59 -16.57
CA THR A 256 -6.04 -7.76 -17.47
C THR A 256 -7.18 -8.57 -16.87
N ASP A 257 -6.88 -9.71 -16.23
CA ASP A 257 -7.88 -10.61 -15.69
C ASP A 257 -8.29 -10.24 -14.27
N LYS A 258 -7.32 -9.78 -13.45
CA LYS A 258 -7.57 -9.41 -12.04
C LYS A 258 -7.84 -7.92 -11.84
N GLY A 259 -7.68 -7.11 -12.89
CA GLY A 259 -7.90 -5.65 -12.83
C GLY A 259 -7.00 -4.95 -11.82
N ARG A 260 -5.79 -5.48 -11.57
CA ARG A 260 -4.86 -4.92 -10.58
C ARG A 260 -3.90 -3.96 -11.22
N ASN A 261 -3.85 -2.76 -10.66
CA ASN A 261 -2.76 -1.84 -10.89
C ASN A 261 -1.58 -2.27 -10.02
N PHE A 262 -0.39 -2.23 -10.60
CA PHE A 262 0.87 -2.42 -9.89
C PHE A 262 1.97 -1.71 -10.66
N PHE A 263 2.98 -1.24 -9.92
CA PHE A 263 4.15 -0.55 -10.43
C PHE A 263 5.39 -1.25 -9.88
N ALA A 264 6.03 -2.09 -10.70
CA ALA A 264 7.23 -2.83 -10.32
C ALA A 264 8.46 -2.21 -11.01
N TYR A 265 9.55 -2.09 -10.27
CA TYR A 265 10.79 -1.51 -10.75
C TYR A 265 11.53 -2.49 -11.69
N PRO A 266 12.41 -2.02 -12.58
CA PRO A 266 13.22 -2.89 -13.43
C PRO A 266 14.07 -3.89 -12.63
N SER A 267 14.50 -3.52 -11.42
CA SER A 267 15.16 -4.41 -10.47
C SER A 267 14.28 -5.58 -10.05
N ASP A 268 12.99 -5.34 -9.79
CA ASP A 268 12.02 -6.38 -9.45
C ASP A 268 11.81 -7.33 -10.62
N VAL A 269 11.67 -6.81 -11.84
CA VAL A 269 11.53 -7.65 -13.05
C VAL A 269 12.75 -8.56 -13.22
N ALA A 270 13.95 -8.03 -13.03
CA ALA A 270 15.18 -8.80 -13.11
C ALA A 270 15.26 -9.88 -12.01
N LEU A 271 14.89 -9.52 -10.77
CA LEU A 271 14.83 -10.43 -9.63
C LEU A 271 13.84 -11.56 -9.87
N LEU A 272 12.59 -11.24 -10.21
CA LEU A 272 11.52 -12.20 -10.50
C LEU A 272 11.89 -13.13 -11.67
N THR A 273 12.52 -12.59 -12.72
CA THR A 273 13.00 -13.39 -13.85
C THR A 273 14.09 -14.38 -13.41
N SER A 274 14.98 -13.97 -12.52
CA SER A 274 16.05 -14.84 -11.99
C SER A 274 15.52 -15.97 -11.11
N MET A 275 14.49 -15.71 -10.29
CA MET A 275 13.89 -16.73 -9.41
C MET A 275 12.74 -17.52 -10.04
N GLN A 276 12.29 -17.14 -11.24
CA GLN A 276 11.16 -17.73 -11.95
C GLN A 276 11.22 -19.26 -11.99
N ALA A 277 12.40 -19.83 -12.29
CA ALA A 277 12.57 -21.28 -12.37
C ALA A 277 12.24 -21.99 -11.05
N ARG A 278 12.59 -21.37 -9.92
CA ARG A 278 12.33 -21.91 -8.59
C ARG A 278 10.85 -21.75 -8.22
N LEU A 279 10.28 -20.55 -8.40
CA LEU A 279 8.86 -20.29 -8.11
C LEU A 279 7.94 -21.26 -8.87
N LEU A 280 8.20 -21.48 -10.15
CA LEU A 280 7.42 -22.39 -10.99
C LEU A 280 7.55 -23.86 -10.56
N ARG A 281 8.78 -24.31 -10.27
CA ARG A 281 9.04 -25.70 -9.88
C ARG A 281 8.34 -26.07 -8.58
N GLU A 282 8.24 -25.12 -7.66
CA GLU A 282 7.69 -25.33 -6.32
C GLU A 282 6.24 -24.81 -6.20
N SER A 283 5.67 -24.34 -7.31
CA SER A 283 4.28 -23.90 -7.40
C SER A 283 3.31 -25.07 -7.13
N PRO A 284 2.31 -24.87 -6.26
CA PRO A 284 1.25 -25.84 -6.02
C PRO A 284 0.47 -26.21 -7.30
N ALA A 285 0.26 -25.25 -8.20
CA ALA A 285 -0.44 -25.47 -9.47
C ALA A 285 0.33 -26.40 -10.44
N LEU A 286 1.66 -26.49 -10.31
CA LEU A 286 2.53 -27.25 -11.20
C LEU A 286 3.15 -28.49 -10.57
N SER A 287 2.80 -28.84 -9.32
CA SER A 287 3.46 -29.87 -8.49
C SER A 287 3.57 -31.28 -9.10
N HIS A 288 2.91 -31.55 -10.23
CA HIS A 288 2.95 -32.84 -10.94
C HIS A 288 3.26 -32.73 -12.44
N ARG A 289 3.61 -31.54 -12.95
CA ARG A 289 3.92 -31.31 -14.37
C ARG A 289 5.37 -30.87 -14.53
N ARG A 290 6.13 -31.58 -15.38
CA ARG A 290 7.41 -31.09 -15.89
C ARG A 290 7.14 -29.94 -16.87
N THR A 291 7.28 -28.72 -16.40
CA THR A 291 7.12 -27.53 -17.25
C THR A 291 8.46 -27.11 -17.84
N SER A 292 8.56 -27.09 -19.17
CA SER A 292 9.59 -26.32 -19.85
C SER A 292 9.28 -24.84 -19.65
N ILE A 293 10.22 -24.08 -19.09
CA ILE A 293 10.05 -22.64 -18.90
C ILE A 293 10.00 -21.99 -20.29
N PRO A 294 8.88 -21.36 -20.69
CA PRO A 294 8.80 -20.70 -21.99
C PRO A 294 9.81 -19.55 -22.06
N LYS A 295 10.36 -19.32 -23.26
CA LYS A 295 11.30 -18.24 -23.50
C LYS A 295 10.60 -16.90 -23.24
N SER A 296 11.19 -16.06 -22.39
CA SER A 296 10.65 -14.75 -22.09
C SER A 296 10.52 -13.89 -23.36
N PRO A 297 9.44 -13.12 -23.50
CA PRO A 297 9.24 -12.25 -24.65
C PRO A 297 10.20 -11.05 -24.59
N ALA A 298 10.53 -10.49 -25.76
CA ALA A 298 11.51 -9.41 -25.88
C ALA A 298 11.09 -8.11 -25.17
N TRP A 299 9.79 -7.89 -24.96
CA TRP A 299 9.27 -6.72 -24.25
C TRP A 299 9.55 -6.78 -22.74
N LEU A 300 9.69 -7.96 -22.15
CA LEU A 300 9.94 -8.11 -20.72
C LEU A 300 11.26 -7.46 -20.29
N ALA A 301 12.28 -7.52 -21.16
CA ALA A 301 13.57 -6.88 -20.93
C ALA A 301 13.54 -5.35 -21.12
N LYS A 302 12.44 -4.81 -21.66
CA LYS A 302 12.23 -3.38 -21.91
C LYS A 302 11.20 -2.76 -20.98
N LEU A 303 10.70 -3.52 -19.99
CA LEU A 303 9.79 -3.01 -18.97
C LEU A 303 10.53 -1.95 -18.15
N ASP A 304 10.22 -0.69 -18.45
CA ASP A 304 10.38 0.43 -17.54
C ASP A 304 9.14 0.51 -16.63
N ALA A 305 9.34 1.06 -15.44
CA ALA A 305 8.51 0.82 -14.26
C ALA A 305 7.00 1.14 -14.42
N ALA A 306 6.59 1.90 -15.45
CA ALA A 306 5.20 2.15 -15.80
C ALA A 306 4.91 1.71 -17.24
N CYS A 307 4.37 0.49 -17.43
CA CYS A 307 3.71 0.19 -18.70
C CYS A 307 2.31 0.81 -18.71
N ARG A 308 2.18 1.99 -19.33
CA ARG A 308 0.97 2.29 -20.11
C ARG A 308 0.92 1.29 -21.26
N VAL A 309 -0.20 0.60 -21.36
CA VAL A 309 -0.47 -0.57 -22.22
C VAL A 309 -0.36 -0.28 -23.73
N GLU A 310 0.01 0.93 -24.15
CA GLU A 310 0.12 1.34 -25.56
C GLU A 310 1.20 0.60 -26.36
N SER A 311 2.15 -0.06 -25.70
CA SER A 311 3.24 -0.82 -26.36
C SER A 311 2.94 -2.33 -26.52
N CYS A 312 1.76 -2.80 -26.10
CA CYS A 312 1.33 -4.19 -26.28
C CYS A 312 0.30 -4.31 -27.44
N PRO A 313 0.64 -4.95 -28.58
CA PRO A 313 -0.21 -4.95 -29.78
C PRO A 313 -1.54 -5.69 -29.64
N THR A 314 -1.79 -6.38 -28.52
CA THR A 314 -3.05 -7.09 -28.21
C THR A 314 -3.95 -6.37 -27.22
N CYS A 315 -3.51 -5.27 -26.62
CA CYS A 315 -4.28 -4.57 -25.59
C CYS A 315 -4.66 -3.16 -26.07
N ILE A 316 -5.58 -3.11 -27.03
CA ILE A 316 -6.24 -1.84 -27.39
C ILE A 316 -7.29 -1.57 -26.31
N TRP A 317 -7.02 -0.58 -25.45
CA TRP A 317 -8.03 0.10 -24.66
C TRP A 317 -9.06 0.70 -25.64
N GLN A 318 -10.22 0.07 -25.78
CA GLN A 318 -11.39 0.73 -26.37
C GLN A 318 -12.12 1.47 -25.26
N PRO A 319 -12.15 2.82 -25.24
CA PRO A 319 -13.00 3.53 -24.30
C PRO A 319 -14.45 3.21 -24.62
N ASP A 320 -15.16 2.74 -23.59
CA ASP A 320 -16.57 2.39 -23.63
C ASP A 320 -17.39 3.66 -23.95
N THR A 321 -17.77 3.80 -25.21
CA THR A 321 -18.64 4.89 -25.69
C THR A 321 -20.09 4.48 -25.52
N ARG A 322 -20.50 4.13 -24.30
CA ARG A 322 -21.92 4.07 -23.93
C ARG A 322 -22.12 4.45 -22.46
N GLN A 323 -22.60 5.68 -22.29
CA GLN A 323 -23.75 6.06 -21.47
C GLN A 323 -23.48 7.38 -20.78
N GLN A 324 -24.11 8.44 -21.29
CA GLN A 324 -24.93 9.36 -20.51
C GLN A 324 -25.82 10.16 -21.49
N PRO A 325 -26.98 10.65 -21.03
CA PRO A 325 -28.31 10.41 -21.63
C PRO A 325 -28.60 11.09 -22.97
#